data_AF-X1DV32-F1
#
_entry.id   AF-X1DV32-F1
#
_cell.length_a   1.000
_cell.length_b   1.000
_cell.length_c   1.000
_cell.angle_alpha   90.00
_cell.angle_beta   90.00
_cell.angle_gamma   90.00
#
_symmetry.space_group_name_H-M   'P 1'
#
loop_
_entity.id
_entity.type
_entity.pdbx_description
1 polymer ?
#
loop_
_entity_poly.entity_id
_entity_poly.type
_entity_poly.pdbx_seq_one_letter_code
_entity_poly.pdbx_strand_id
1 'polypeptide(L)'
;NTFTANPLNIPPNKLRRVITAGVELARQAAKNKAIVIGDIGPLGELIKPYGEFSFDEVFKIFENISKILLQAGIKVFFIETFTSIIEAKTAFLAARNFSKNIFVSLSLQDNGQTIMGEIPESIAVTFEALGAKGIGINCTLPEVAIEAVAKMAKVTNLPLIIKPNAGMVEIVGNEIHHTLSDVDMARYFRKFVHAGANIIGGCCGTTPDYIKLISKNKKVPKHRNIKRTFILASPNKILKINNKSSIIVGERLNPSG
;
A
#
# COMPACT_ATOMS: atom_id res chain seq x y z
N ASN A 1 1.26 -15.09 -4.29
CA ASN A 1 2.67 -15.14 -3.88
C ASN A 1 3.52 -14.56 -5.00
N THR A 2 3.56 -13.22 -5.09
CA THR A 2 4.20 -12.49 -6.19
C THR A 2 4.93 -11.23 -5.72
N PHE A 3 5.02 -10.99 -4.41
CA PHE A 3 5.59 -9.79 -3.80
C PHE A 3 6.95 -9.39 -4.40
N THR A 4 7.92 -10.31 -4.42
CA THR A 4 9.27 -10.09 -4.97
C THR A 4 9.41 -10.52 -6.43
N ALA A 5 8.32 -10.86 -7.13
CA ALA A 5 8.37 -11.37 -8.49
C ALA A 5 8.62 -10.25 -9.50
N ASN A 6 9.87 -9.80 -9.57
CA ASN A 6 10.37 -8.77 -10.45
C ASN A 6 11.70 -9.20 -11.10
N PRO A 7 12.15 -8.54 -12.19
CA PRO A 7 13.37 -8.87 -12.90
C PRO A 7 14.68 -8.73 -12.11
N LEU A 8 14.70 -7.97 -11.01
CA LEU A 8 15.90 -7.85 -10.17
C LEU A 8 16.09 -9.09 -9.30
N ASN A 9 14.99 -9.73 -8.87
CA ASN A 9 15.02 -10.93 -8.03
C ASN A 9 14.87 -12.24 -8.83
N ILE A 10 14.25 -12.19 -10.01
CA ILE A 10 13.91 -13.35 -10.80
C ILE A 10 14.40 -13.15 -12.24
N PRO A 11 15.18 -14.09 -12.80
CA PRO A 11 15.62 -14.02 -14.19
C PRO A 11 14.43 -13.79 -15.16
N PRO A 12 14.56 -12.89 -16.16
CA PRO A 12 13.45 -12.53 -17.05
C PRO A 12 12.76 -13.72 -17.73
N ASN A 13 13.52 -14.75 -18.09
CA ASN A 13 12.99 -15.98 -18.71
C ASN A 13 12.17 -16.86 -17.74
N LYS A 14 12.32 -16.68 -16.42
CA LYS A 14 11.56 -17.40 -15.38
C LYS A 14 10.41 -16.58 -14.80
N LEU A 15 10.45 -15.25 -14.93
CA LEU A 15 9.48 -14.34 -14.30
C LEU A 15 8.03 -14.70 -14.62
N ARG A 16 7.71 -14.91 -15.90
CA ARG A 16 6.35 -15.29 -16.34
C ARG A 16 5.88 -16.57 -15.66
N ARG A 17 6.75 -17.60 -15.62
CA ARG A 17 6.43 -18.88 -15.00
C ARG A 17 6.17 -18.74 -13.50
N VAL A 18 6.99 -17.97 -12.78
CA VAL A 18 6.82 -17.77 -11.32
C VAL A 18 5.51 -17.05 -11.02
N ILE A 19 5.20 -15.97 -11.74
CA ILE A 19 3.95 -15.22 -11.55
C ILE A 19 2.74 -16.12 -11.86
N THR A 20 2.74 -16.81 -13.00
CA THR A 20 1.63 -17.69 -13.39
C THR A 20 1.40 -18.80 -12.36
N ALA A 21 2.46 -19.47 -11.90
CA ALA A 21 2.35 -20.51 -10.87
C ALA A 21 1.80 -19.94 -9.55
N GLY A 22 2.24 -18.75 -9.14
CA GLY A 22 1.72 -18.06 -7.95
C GLY A 22 0.21 -17.76 -8.05
N VAL A 23 -0.28 -17.39 -9.23
CA VAL A 23 -1.70 -17.16 -9.51
C VAL A 23 -2.50 -18.46 -9.49
N GLU A 24 -2.00 -19.52 -10.12
CA GLU A 24 -2.65 -20.82 -10.16
C GLU A 24 -2.84 -21.40 -8.76
N LEU A 25 -1.78 -21.42 -7.95
CA LEU A 25 -1.83 -21.91 -6.56
C LEU A 25 -2.82 -21.10 -5.72
N ALA A 26 -2.81 -19.78 -5.85
CA ALA A 26 -3.74 -18.92 -5.11
C ALA A 26 -5.21 -19.17 -5.50
N ARG A 27 -5.50 -19.40 -6.79
CA ARG A 27 -6.84 -19.76 -7.26
C ARG A 27 -7.29 -21.14 -6.79
N GLN A 28 -6.39 -22.12 -6.85
CA GLN A 28 -6.66 -23.47 -6.35
C GLN A 28 -6.99 -23.46 -4.86
N ALA A 29 -6.25 -22.68 -4.07
CA ALA A 29 -6.53 -22.51 -2.64
C ALA A 29 -7.86 -21.76 -2.39
N ALA A 30 -8.14 -20.72 -3.18
CA ALA A 30 -9.35 -19.90 -3.02
C ALA A 30 -10.64 -20.67 -3.33
N LYS A 31 -10.63 -21.65 -4.25
CA LYS A 31 -11.81 -22.46 -4.66
C LYS A 31 -13.07 -21.61 -4.91
N ASN A 32 -12.91 -20.43 -5.52
CA ASN A 32 -13.97 -19.43 -5.74
C ASN A 32 -14.66 -18.87 -4.48
N LYS A 33 -14.10 -19.10 -3.29
CA LYS A 33 -14.60 -18.56 -2.01
C LYS A 33 -13.95 -17.24 -1.62
N ALA A 34 -12.92 -16.81 -2.35
CA ALA A 34 -12.17 -15.60 -2.09
C ALA A 34 -11.71 -14.94 -3.40
N ILE A 35 -11.49 -13.63 -3.35
CA ILE A 35 -10.90 -12.88 -4.45
C ILE A 35 -9.38 -13.10 -4.41
N VAL A 36 -8.81 -13.48 -5.56
CA VAL A 36 -7.35 -13.55 -5.74
C VAL A 36 -6.86 -12.23 -6.30
N ILE A 37 -5.91 -11.61 -5.60
CA ILE A 37 -5.33 -10.31 -5.94
C ILE A 37 -3.87 -10.52 -6.34
N GLY A 38 -3.43 -9.81 -7.38
CA GLY A 38 -2.04 -9.78 -7.82
C GLY A 38 -1.25 -8.82 -6.95
N ASP A 39 -0.40 -9.38 -6.11
CA ASP A 39 0.46 -8.63 -5.19
C ASP A 39 1.74 -8.20 -5.91
N ILE A 40 2.05 -6.90 -5.87
CA ILE A 40 3.20 -6.25 -6.51
C ILE A 40 3.93 -5.50 -5.39
N GLY A 41 5.12 -5.98 -5.02
CA GLY A 41 5.99 -5.32 -4.06
C GLY A 41 6.92 -4.28 -4.71
N PRO A 42 7.66 -3.50 -3.91
CA PRO A 42 8.67 -2.57 -4.40
C PRO A 42 9.84 -3.31 -5.06
N LEU A 43 10.61 -2.57 -5.86
CA LEU A 43 11.90 -3.04 -6.36
C LEU A 43 12.98 -2.99 -5.28
N GLY A 44 12.78 -2.15 -4.25
CA GLY A 44 13.77 -1.91 -3.20
C GLY A 44 14.84 -0.89 -3.61
N GLU A 45 14.65 -0.23 -4.75
CA GLU A 45 15.59 0.71 -5.35
C GLU A 45 15.02 2.13 -5.31
N LEU A 46 15.90 3.11 -5.10
CA LEU A 46 15.52 4.52 -5.19
C LEU A 46 15.49 4.98 -6.66
N ILE A 47 14.53 5.83 -6.99
CA ILE A 47 14.40 6.45 -8.33
C ILE A 47 15.23 7.75 -8.36
N LYS A 48 15.83 8.08 -9.51
CA LYS A 48 16.49 9.37 -9.73
C LYS A 48 15.65 10.56 -9.23
N PRO A 49 16.27 11.54 -8.55
CA PRO A 49 17.72 11.72 -8.39
C PRO A 49 18.34 10.95 -7.21
N TYR A 50 17.58 10.13 -6.48
CA TYR A 50 18.05 9.47 -5.24
C TYR A 50 18.64 8.07 -5.44
N GLY A 51 18.54 7.52 -6.64
CA GLY A 51 19.14 6.23 -7.00
C GLY A 51 19.40 6.13 -8.49
N GLU A 52 19.77 4.93 -8.95
CA GLU A 52 20.32 4.72 -10.29
C GLU A 52 19.25 4.56 -11.38
N PHE A 53 18.06 4.08 -11.01
CA PHE A 53 16.99 3.83 -11.98
C PHE A 53 16.23 5.11 -12.32
N SER A 54 16.02 5.33 -13.61
CA SER A 54 15.09 6.35 -14.08
C SER A 54 13.64 5.92 -13.86
N PHE A 55 12.74 6.90 -13.84
CA PHE A 55 11.30 6.65 -13.78
C PHE A 55 10.83 5.69 -14.89
N ASP A 56 11.33 5.88 -16.12
CA ASP A 56 10.92 5.09 -17.28
C ASP A 56 11.38 3.62 -17.19
N GLU A 57 12.56 3.37 -16.62
CA GLU A 57 13.05 2.01 -16.40
C GLU A 57 12.19 1.28 -15.37
N VAL A 58 11.91 1.93 -14.23
CA VAL A 58 11.04 1.37 -13.19
C VAL A 58 9.61 1.16 -13.71
N PHE A 59 9.09 2.11 -14.50
CA PHE A 59 7.79 1.99 -15.14
C PHE A 59 7.70 0.75 -16.02
N LYS A 60 8.68 0.52 -16.92
CA LYS A 60 8.71 -0.65 -17.82
C LYS A 60 8.75 -1.97 -17.04
N ILE A 61 9.46 -2.00 -15.91
CA ILE A 61 9.50 -3.18 -15.04
C ILE A 61 8.10 -3.49 -14.50
N PHE A 62 7.43 -2.52 -13.87
CA PHE A 62 6.09 -2.71 -13.33
C PHE A 62 5.05 -2.95 -14.42
N GLU A 63 5.23 -2.39 -15.61
CA GLU A 63 4.37 -2.62 -16.78
C GLU A 63 4.42 -4.09 -17.18
N ASN A 64 5.62 -4.66 -17.28
CA ASN A 64 5.80 -6.07 -17.61
C ASN A 64 5.19 -7.00 -16.54
N ILE A 65 5.42 -6.72 -15.25
CA ILE A 65 4.83 -7.50 -14.13
C ILE A 65 3.30 -7.47 -14.21
N SER A 66 2.72 -6.28 -14.39
CA SER A 66 1.27 -6.08 -14.46
C SER A 66 0.65 -6.77 -15.68
N LYS A 67 1.33 -6.72 -16.83
CA LYS A 67 0.95 -7.45 -18.05
C LYS A 67 0.89 -8.95 -17.81
N ILE A 68 1.91 -9.52 -17.16
CA ILE A 68 1.96 -10.96 -16.86
C ILE A 68 0.82 -11.35 -15.90
N LEU A 69 0.57 -10.57 -14.84
CA LEU A 69 -0.54 -10.81 -13.92
C LEU A 69 -1.90 -10.80 -14.64
N LEU A 70 -2.14 -9.82 -15.51
CA LEU A 70 -3.37 -9.75 -16.32
C LEU A 70 -3.50 -10.98 -17.24
N GLN A 71 -2.41 -11.38 -17.91
CA GLN A 71 -2.40 -12.57 -18.77
C GLN A 71 -2.64 -13.87 -18.00
N ALA A 72 -2.21 -13.95 -16.74
CA ALA A 72 -2.56 -15.04 -15.82
C ALA A 72 -4.03 -14.95 -15.32
N GLY A 73 -4.75 -13.89 -15.71
CA GLY A 73 -6.17 -13.65 -15.46
C GLY A 73 -6.49 -12.88 -14.18
N ILE A 74 -5.49 -12.29 -13.52
CA ILE A 74 -5.72 -11.41 -12.37
C ILE A 74 -6.25 -10.06 -12.85
N LYS A 75 -7.35 -9.60 -12.25
CA LYS A 75 -8.00 -8.32 -12.59
C LYS A 75 -7.93 -7.27 -11.48
N VAL A 76 -7.45 -7.65 -10.29
CA VAL A 76 -7.30 -6.77 -9.13
C VAL A 76 -5.84 -6.82 -8.72
N PHE A 77 -5.22 -5.65 -8.59
CA PHE A 77 -3.81 -5.53 -8.19
C PHE A 77 -3.69 -4.85 -6.83
N PHE A 78 -2.66 -5.24 -6.09
CA PHE A 78 -2.30 -4.61 -4.84
C PHE A 78 -0.83 -4.23 -4.87
N ILE A 79 -0.57 -2.93 -4.78
CA ILE A 79 0.75 -2.33 -4.73
C ILE A 79 1.09 -2.23 -3.24
N GLU A 80 1.88 -3.17 -2.73
CA GLU A 80 2.03 -3.44 -1.30
C GLU A 80 3.45 -3.08 -0.81
N THR A 81 3.56 -2.54 0.41
CA THR A 81 4.84 -2.29 1.12
C THR A 81 5.79 -1.31 0.45
N PHE A 82 5.31 -0.37 -0.35
CA PHE A 82 6.20 0.66 -0.90
C PHE A 82 6.64 1.63 0.22
N THR A 83 7.88 2.12 0.12
CA THR A 83 8.49 3.03 1.11
C THR A 83 8.69 4.45 0.56
N SER A 84 8.16 4.72 -0.64
CA SER A 84 8.11 6.06 -1.22
C SER A 84 6.86 6.25 -2.10
N ILE A 85 6.35 7.49 -2.16
CA ILE A 85 5.23 7.83 -3.06
C ILE A 85 5.68 7.74 -4.52
N ILE A 86 6.92 8.15 -4.85
CA ILE A 86 7.38 8.18 -6.25
C ILE A 86 7.42 6.78 -6.85
N GLU A 87 7.95 5.79 -6.14
CA GLU A 87 8.05 4.42 -6.63
C GLU A 87 6.65 3.78 -6.69
N ALA A 88 5.84 3.94 -5.64
CA ALA A 88 4.46 3.44 -5.62
C ALA A 88 3.60 4.05 -6.72
N LYS A 89 3.78 5.34 -7.01
CA LYS A 89 3.11 6.04 -8.12
C LYS A 89 3.56 5.49 -9.46
N THR A 90 4.84 5.18 -9.61
CA THR A 90 5.37 4.56 -10.85
C THR A 90 4.74 3.20 -11.09
N ALA A 91 4.71 2.34 -10.07
CA ALA A 91 4.03 1.05 -10.10
C ALA A 91 2.54 1.19 -10.43
N PHE A 92 1.85 2.16 -9.80
CA PHE A 92 0.43 2.40 -10.02
C PHE A 92 0.13 2.83 -11.45
N LEU A 93 0.91 3.76 -11.98
CA LEU A 93 0.72 4.26 -13.34
C LEU A 93 0.93 3.13 -14.37
N ALA A 94 1.95 2.30 -14.19
CA ALA A 94 2.21 1.15 -15.06
C ALA A 94 1.10 0.09 -14.95
N ALA A 95 0.66 -0.23 -13.74
CA ALA A 95 -0.41 -1.20 -13.48
C ALA A 95 -1.76 -0.75 -14.04
N ARG A 96 -2.01 0.56 -14.10
CA ARG A 96 -3.26 1.15 -14.60
C ARG A 96 -3.50 0.90 -16.09
N ASN A 97 -2.46 0.58 -16.86
CA ASN A 97 -2.59 0.13 -18.25
C ASN A 97 -3.33 -1.23 -18.35
N PHE A 98 -3.37 -2.02 -17.27
CA PHE A 98 -3.90 -3.39 -17.28
C PHE A 98 -5.04 -3.62 -16.28
N SER A 99 -5.24 -2.75 -15.29
CA SER A 99 -6.38 -2.83 -14.37
C SER A 99 -6.86 -1.47 -13.88
N LYS A 100 -8.18 -1.35 -13.68
CA LYS A 100 -8.83 -0.22 -12.98
C LYS A 100 -9.04 -0.50 -11.48
N ASN A 101 -8.80 -1.73 -11.02
CA ASN A 101 -9.03 -2.18 -9.66
C ASN A 101 -7.68 -2.32 -8.95
N ILE A 102 -7.07 -1.18 -8.61
CA ILE A 102 -5.76 -1.13 -7.96
C ILE A 102 -5.92 -0.62 -6.54
N PHE A 103 -5.46 -1.41 -5.59
CA PHE A 103 -5.30 -1.04 -4.19
C PHE A 103 -3.84 -0.72 -3.93
N VAL A 104 -3.58 0.13 -2.95
CA VAL A 104 -2.21 0.56 -2.62
C VAL A 104 -2.03 0.53 -1.11
N SER A 105 -0.87 0.12 -0.64
CA SER A 105 -0.43 0.37 0.72
C SER A 105 1.06 0.66 0.78
N LEU A 106 1.43 1.54 1.71
CA LEU A 106 2.82 1.89 1.99
C LEU A 106 3.20 1.42 3.39
N SER A 107 4.50 1.25 3.61
CA SER A 107 5.06 1.02 4.95
C SER A 107 5.61 2.31 5.53
N LEU A 108 5.46 2.46 6.85
CA LEU A 108 5.91 3.61 7.62
C LEU A 108 6.89 3.16 8.69
N GLN A 109 7.85 4.02 8.97
CA GLN A 109 8.73 3.95 10.12
C GLN A 109 7.97 4.31 11.40
N ASP A 110 8.61 4.13 12.55
CA ASP A 110 8.01 4.38 13.87
C ASP A 110 7.58 5.84 14.08
N ASN A 111 8.20 6.78 13.35
CA ASN A 111 7.80 8.20 13.35
C ASN A 111 6.50 8.48 12.56
N GLY A 112 5.87 7.45 11.97
CA GLY A 112 4.64 7.57 11.21
C GLY A 112 4.80 8.15 9.81
N GLN A 113 6.02 8.15 9.27
CA GLN A 113 6.34 8.57 7.90
C GLN A 113 7.05 7.44 7.15
N THR A 114 7.01 7.50 5.83
CA THR A 114 7.84 6.62 4.99
C THR A 114 9.34 6.94 5.17
N ILE A 115 10.23 6.19 4.50
CA ILE A 115 11.68 6.46 4.49
C ILE A 115 11.99 7.82 3.86
N MET A 116 11.21 8.24 2.85
CA MET A 116 11.40 9.53 2.17
C MET A 116 10.63 10.68 2.84
N GLY A 117 10.12 10.48 4.07
CA GLY A 117 9.47 11.52 4.87
C GLY A 117 8.03 11.84 4.43
N GLU A 118 7.37 10.92 3.73
CA GLU A 118 6.01 11.11 3.27
C GLU A 118 4.99 10.83 4.37
N ILE A 119 3.99 11.70 4.47
CA ILE A 119 2.96 11.61 5.51
C ILE A 119 1.72 10.83 5.04
N PRO A 120 0.97 10.17 5.94
CA PRO A 120 -0.22 9.38 5.61
C PRO A 120 -1.26 10.16 4.79
N GLU A 121 -1.48 11.43 5.09
CA GLU A 121 -2.44 12.27 4.38
C GLU A 121 -2.04 12.50 2.92
N SER A 122 -0.76 12.77 2.67
CA SER A 122 -0.23 12.96 1.31
C SER A 122 -0.35 11.68 0.48
N ILE A 123 -0.09 10.53 1.09
CA ILE A 123 -0.28 9.22 0.47
C ILE A 123 -1.76 9.05 0.06
N ALA A 124 -2.70 9.26 0.98
CA ALA A 124 -4.13 9.09 0.72
C ALA A 124 -4.64 10.02 -0.40
N VAL A 125 -4.32 11.32 -0.33
CA VAL A 125 -4.75 12.31 -1.32
C VAL A 125 -4.17 11.99 -2.70
N THR A 126 -2.88 11.61 -2.76
CA THR A 126 -2.20 11.30 -4.03
C THR A 126 -2.84 10.11 -4.73
N PHE A 127 -3.04 8.99 -4.02
CA PHE A 127 -3.57 7.78 -4.65
C PHE A 127 -5.07 7.84 -4.92
N GLU A 128 -5.83 8.61 -4.13
CA GLU A 128 -7.23 8.94 -4.48
C GLU A 128 -7.29 9.74 -5.79
N ALA A 129 -6.46 10.77 -5.95
CA ALA A 129 -6.40 11.55 -7.18
C ALA A 129 -5.97 10.71 -8.40
N LEU A 130 -5.13 9.69 -8.20
CA LEU A 130 -4.73 8.75 -9.25
C LEU A 130 -5.82 7.71 -9.58
N GLY A 131 -6.85 7.58 -8.74
CA GLY A 131 -8.00 6.69 -8.96
C GLY A 131 -7.88 5.31 -8.33
N ALA A 132 -7.08 5.17 -7.26
CA ALA A 132 -7.02 3.92 -6.49
C ALA A 132 -8.40 3.52 -5.94
N LYS A 133 -8.60 2.21 -5.71
CA LYS A 133 -9.84 1.65 -5.14
C LYS A 133 -9.78 1.41 -3.64
N GLY A 134 -8.60 1.54 -3.06
CA GLY A 134 -8.35 1.58 -1.63
C GLY A 134 -6.91 1.93 -1.36
N ILE A 135 -6.65 2.52 -0.20
CA ILE A 135 -5.35 2.99 0.22
C ILE A 135 -5.12 2.64 1.69
N GLY A 136 -3.91 2.36 2.11
CA GLY A 136 -3.67 2.12 3.53
C GLY A 136 -2.21 1.86 3.87
N ILE A 137 -2.02 1.22 5.02
CA ILE A 137 -0.71 0.98 5.60
C ILE A 137 -0.53 -0.51 5.91
N ASN A 138 0.65 -1.03 5.61
CA ASN A 138 1.05 -2.38 5.95
C ASN A 138 2.51 -2.45 6.41
N CYS A 139 2.92 -3.60 6.93
CA CYS A 139 4.31 -3.89 7.29
C CYS A 139 4.94 -2.87 8.27
N THR A 140 4.17 -2.42 9.25
CA THR A 140 4.60 -1.54 10.35
C THR A 140 3.92 -1.96 11.66
N LEU A 141 4.23 -1.31 12.77
CA LEU A 141 3.62 -1.61 14.07
C LEU A 141 2.11 -1.30 14.08
N PRO A 142 1.29 -2.07 14.83
CA PRO A 142 -0.15 -1.83 14.92
C PRO A 142 -0.54 -0.40 15.32
N GLU A 143 0.19 0.20 16.25
CA GLU A 143 0.00 1.57 16.74
C GLU A 143 0.25 2.60 15.65
N VAL A 144 1.39 2.49 14.96
CA VAL A 144 1.77 3.37 13.84
C VAL A 144 0.72 3.28 12.74
N ALA A 145 0.28 2.07 12.40
CA ALA A 145 -0.75 1.85 11.39
C ALA A 145 -2.10 2.46 11.80
N ILE A 146 -2.49 2.37 13.09
CA ILE A 146 -3.71 2.98 13.62
C ILE A 146 -3.68 4.49 13.46
N GLU A 147 -2.59 5.14 13.89
CA GLU A 147 -2.45 6.58 13.79
C GLU A 147 -2.47 7.06 12.34
N ALA A 148 -1.76 6.36 11.47
CA ALA A 148 -1.71 6.68 10.05
C ALA A 148 -3.09 6.53 9.38
N VAL A 149 -3.81 5.44 9.64
CA VAL A 149 -5.16 5.24 9.10
C VAL A 149 -6.14 6.28 9.64
N ALA A 150 -6.03 6.67 10.91
CA ALA A 150 -6.86 7.74 11.48
C ALA A 150 -6.58 9.11 10.84
N LYS A 151 -5.32 9.39 10.46
CA LYS A 151 -4.94 10.57 9.66
C LYS A 151 -5.51 10.51 8.24
N MET A 152 -5.34 9.37 7.54
CA MET A 152 -5.90 9.15 6.20
C MET A 152 -7.42 9.31 6.17
N ALA A 153 -8.12 8.78 7.19
CA ALA A 153 -9.57 8.86 7.32
C ALA A 153 -10.13 10.30 7.32
N LYS A 154 -9.31 11.32 7.59
CA LYS A 154 -9.70 12.74 7.58
C LYS A 154 -9.63 13.38 6.19
N VAL A 155 -9.04 12.71 5.21
CA VAL A 155 -8.72 13.30 3.90
C VAL A 155 -9.20 12.49 2.70
N THR A 156 -9.63 11.25 2.88
CA THR A 156 -10.14 10.40 1.78
C THR A 156 -11.42 9.64 2.13
N ASN A 157 -12.27 9.42 1.11
CA ASN A 157 -13.42 8.52 1.19
C ASN A 157 -13.11 7.11 0.65
N LEU A 158 -11.91 6.86 0.14
CA LEU A 158 -11.53 5.51 -0.30
C LEU A 158 -11.60 4.52 0.87
N PRO A 159 -11.90 3.23 0.60
CA PRO A 159 -11.68 2.16 1.56
C PRO A 159 -10.24 2.19 2.10
N LEU A 160 -10.11 2.15 3.43
CA LEU A 160 -8.81 2.17 4.10
C LEU A 160 -8.33 0.76 4.42
N ILE A 161 -7.05 0.50 4.21
CA ILE A 161 -6.42 -0.81 4.43
C ILE A 161 -5.51 -0.75 5.65
N ILE A 162 -5.52 -1.80 6.48
CA ILE A 162 -4.56 -1.95 7.58
C ILE A 162 -4.09 -3.41 7.66
N LYS A 163 -2.79 -3.63 7.46
CA LYS A 163 -2.13 -4.95 7.52
C LYS A 163 -0.80 -4.82 8.28
N PRO A 164 -0.82 -4.54 9.60
CA PRO A 164 0.40 -4.36 10.38
C PRO A 164 1.12 -5.70 10.62
N ASN A 165 2.35 -5.61 11.13
CA ASN A 165 3.11 -6.75 11.63
C ASN A 165 2.55 -7.20 12.99
N ALA A 166 2.85 -8.44 13.39
CA ALA A 166 2.55 -8.98 14.71
C ALA A 166 3.50 -8.42 15.79
N GLY A 167 3.54 -7.09 15.93
CA GLY A 167 4.46 -6.39 16.83
C GLY A 167 5.84 -6.14 16.23
N MET A 168 6.80 -5.89 17.11
CA MET A 168 8.20 -5.66 16.74
C MET A 168 8.83 -6.95 16.24
N VAL A 169 9.82 -6.81 15.38
CA VAL A 169 10.66 -7.92 14.92
C VAL A 169 11.85 -8.02 15.86
N GLU A 170 12.04 -9.17 16.48
CA GLU A 170 13.18 -9.47 17.35
C GLU A 170 13.96 -10.64 16.75
N ILE A 171 15.30 -10.56 16.80
CA ILE A 171 16.16 -11.67 16.38
C ILE A 171 16.68 -12.33 17.66
N VAL A 172 16.26 -13.57 17.89
CA VAL A 172 16.74 -14.37 19.03
C VAL A 172 17.55 -15.53 18.46
N GLY A 173 18.87 -15.45 18.60
CA GLY A 173 19.78 -16.36 17.92
C GLY A 173 19.68 -16.21 16.39
N ASN A 174 19.25 -17.28 15.71
CA ASN A 174 19.04 -17.30 14.25
C ASN A 174 17.56 -17.29 13.84
N GLU A 175 16.65 -17.10 14.81
CA GLU A 175 15.22 -17.09 14.57
C GLU A 175 14.65 -15.67 14.63
N ILE A 176 13.72 -15.38 13.73
CA ILE A 176 12.98 -14.12 13.69
C ILE A 176 11.69 -14.32 14.50
N HIS A 177 11.57 -13.57 15.58
CA HIS A 177 10.41 -13.54 16.45
C HIS A 177 9.61 -12.25 16.27
N HIS A 178 8.31 -12.36 16.55
CA HIS A 178 7.37 -11.26 16.54
C HIS A 178 6.75 -11.13 17.92
N THR A 179 6.70 -9.91 18.47
CA THR A 179 6.41 -9.72 19.89
C THR A 179 4.95 -9.89 20.29
N LEU A 180 4.01 -9.91 19.33
CA LEU A 180 2.59 -10.11 19.63
C LEU A 180 2.13 -11.51 19.23
N SER A 181 1.47 -12.20 20.16
CA SER A 181 0.73 -13.41 19.87
C SER A 181 -0.48 -13.13 18.97
N ASP A 182 -1.04 -14.15 18.33
CA ASP A 182 -2.27 -14.01 17.52
C ASP A 182 -3.44 -13.43 18.32
N VAL A 183 -3.53 -13.78 19.61
CA VAL A 183 -4.57 -13.28 20.52
C VAL A 183 -4.34 -11.80 20.82
N ASP A 184 -3.11 -11.40 21.12
CA ASP A 184 -2.77 -10.00 21.40
C ASP A 184 -2.98 -9.13 20.16
N MET A 185 -2.55 -9.61 19.01
CA MET A 185 -2.75 -8.96 17.73
C MET A 185 -4.24 -8.78 17.41
N ALA A 186 -5.07 -9.81 17.66
CA ALA A 186 -6.52 -9.74 17.46
C ALA A 186 -7.22 -8.71 18.36
N ARG A 187 -6.66 -8.37 19.54
CA ARG A 187 -7.22 -7.32 20.43
C ARG A 187 -7.21 -5.94 19.76
N TYR A 188 -6.34 -5.70 18.78
CA TYR A 188 -6.28 -4.44 18.03
C TYR A 188 -7.44 -4.28 17.03
N PHE A 189 -8.17 -5.34 16.69
CA PHE A 189 -9.23 -5.28 15.67
C PHE A 189 -10.22 -4.14 15.89
N ARG A 190 -10.65 -3.92 17.13
CA ARG A 190 -11.59 -2.83 17.46
C ARG A 190 -10.96 -1.45 17.25
N LYS A 191 -9.67 -1.29 17.53
CA LYS A 191 -8.91 -0.06 17.29
C LYS A 191 -8.75 0.21 15.80
N PHE A 192 -8.49 -0.82 14.99
CA PHE A 192 -8.44 -0.73 13.53
C PHE A 192 -9.74 -0.21 12.92
N VAL A 193 -10.87 -0.81 13.31
CA VAL A 193 -12.19 -0.38 12.86
C VAL A 193 -12.49 1.06 13.32
N HIS A 194 -12.09 1.41 14.56
CA HIS A 194 -12.29 2.77 15.08
C HIS A 194 -11.45 3.82 14.35
N ALA A 195 -10.21 3.49 13.98
CA ALA A 195 -9.35 4.34 13.15
C ALA A 195 -9.93 4.57 11.75
N GLY A 196 -10.80 3.67 11.28
CA GLY A 196 -11.50 3.75 10.01
C GLY A 196 -11.10 2.69 8.99
N ALA A 197 -10.31 1.68 9.34
CA ALA A 197 -9.94 0.64 8.40
C ALA A 197 -11.17 -0.13 7.89
N ASN A 198 -11.22 -0.38 6.58
CA ASN A 198 -12.26 -1.15 5.89
C ASN A 198 -11.79 -2.55 5.50
N ILE A 199 -10.52 -2.68 5.13
CA ILE A 199 -9.87 -3.94 4.80
C ILE A 199 -8.81 -4.18 5.87
N ILE A 200 -9.00 -5.22 6.68
CA ILE A 200 -8.14 -5.54 7.82
C ILE A 200 -7.51 -6.91 7.57
N GLY A 201 -6.20 -6.97 7.71
CA GLY A 201 -5.45 -8.22 7.64
C GLY A 201 -4.19 -8.16 8.50
N GLY A 202 -3.18 -8.91 8.08
CA GLY A 202 -1.87 -8.94 8.71
C GLY A 202 -0.74 -8.98 7.67
N CYS A 203 0.46 -8.62 8.11
CA CYS A 203 1.71 -8.71 7.35
C CYS A 203 2.66 -9.68 8.07
N CYS A 204 3.91 -9.28 8.35
CA CYS A 204 4.92 -10.17 8.92
C CYS A 204 4.53 -10.62 10.33
N GLY A 205 4.76 -11.90 10.63
CA GLY A 205 4.47 -12.52 11.92
C GLY A 205 3.01 -12.89 12.16
N THR A 206 2.09 -12.50 11.28
CA THR A 206 0.68 -12.88 11.42
C THR A 206 0.41 -14.28 10.89
N THR A 207 -0.49 -15.03 11.55
CA THR A 207 -0.79 -16.42 11.21
C THR A 207 -2.25 -16.60 10.76
N PRO A 208 -2.61 -17.79 10.21
CA PRO A 208 -4.01 -18.14 9.98
C PRO A 208 -4.90 -18.07 11.23
N ASP A 209 -4.36 -18.29 12.43
CA ASP A 209 -5.13 -18.22 13.69
C ASP A 209 -5.51 -16.79 14.02
N TYR A 210 -4.63 -15.81 13.81
CA TYR A 210 -5.00 -14.39 13.88
C TYR A 210 -6.12 -14.05 12.89
N ILE A 211 -6.03 -14.49 11.63
CA ILE A 211 -7.08 -14.26 10.62
C ILE A 211 -8.41 -14.90 11.05
N LYS A 212 -8.38 -16.09 11.63
CA LYS A 212 -9.55 -16.78 12.19
C LYS A 212 -10.16 -16.03 13.39
N LEU A 213 -9.34 -15.41 14.23
CA LEU A 213 -9.81 -14.59 15.35
C LEU A 213 -10.49 -13.32 14.85
N ILE A 214 -9.89 -12.59 13.92
CA ILE A 214 -10.46 -11.32 13.44
C ILE A 214 -11.70 -11.54 12.57
N SER A 215 -11.77 -12.61 11.77
CA SER A 215 -12.92 -12.91 10.90
C SER A 215 -14.22 -13.20 11.64
N LYS A 216 -14.15 -13.56 12.93
CA LYS A 216 -15.34 -13.72 13.80
C LYS A 216 -15.96 -12.40 14.24
N ASN A 217 -15.25 -11.27 14.08
CA ASN A 217 -15.75 -9.97 14.50
C ASN A 217 -16.75 -9.43 13.48
N LYS A 218 -17.92 -8.98 13.97
CA LYS A 218 -18.98 -8.39 13.14
C LYS A 218 -18.94 -6.87 13.04
N LYS A 219 -17.93 -6.21 13.63
CA LYS A 219 -17.87 -4.75 13.60
C LYS A 219 -17.56 -4.25 12.19
N VAL A 220 -18.44 -3.40 11.69
CA VAL A 220 -18.30 -2.75 10.40
C VAL A 220 -17.73 -1.34 10.62
N PRO A 221 -16.81 -0.87 9.78
CA PRO A 221 -16.30 0.50 9.84
C PRO A 221 -17.42 1.51 9.60
N LYS A 222 -17.35 2.66 10.27
CA LYS A 222 -18.30 3.74 10.02
C LYS A 222 -18.13 4.27 8.59
N HIS A 223 -19.24 4.53 7.91
CA HIS A 223 -19.22 5.22 6.64
C HIS A 223 -18.61 6.62 6.84
N ARG A 224 -17.57 6.95 6.07
CA ARG A 224 -16.97 8.29 6.07
C ARG A 224 -17.65 9.15 5.01
N ASN A 225 -17.96 10.38 5.37
CA ASN A 225 -18.43 11.38 4.42
C ASN A 225 -17.53 12.62 4.51
N ILE A 226 -16.34 12.50 3.94
CA ILE A 226 -15.41 13.62 3.81
C ILE A 226 -15.92 14.49 2.66
N LYS A 227 -16.26 15.75 2.96
CA LYS A 227 -16.63 16.72 1.93
C LYS A 227 -15.48 16.85 0.95
N ARG A 228 -15.76 16.75 -0.35
CA ARG A 228 -14.76 16.99 -1.40
C ARG A 228 -14.26 18.42 -1.26
N THR A 229 -12.99 18.55 -0.88
CA THR A 229 -12.24 19.81 -0.86
C THR A 229 -11.13 19.70 -1.90
N PHE A 230 -10.74 20.82 -2.50
CA PHE A 230 -9.56 20.83 -3.36
C PHE A 230 -8.32 20.74 -2.47
N ILE A 231 -7.48 19.72 -2.67
CA ILE A 231 -6.27 19.49 -1.86
C ILE A 231 -5.07 19.39 -2.80
N LEU A 232 -4.05 20.22 -2.54
CA LEU A 232 -2.72 20.02 -3.12
C LEU A 232 -1.88 19.19 -2.16
N ALA A 233 -1.05 18.30 -2.69
CA ALA A 233 -0.17 17.46 -1.89
C ALA A 233 1.27 17.53 -2.42
N SER A 234 2.21 17.74 -1.52
CA SER A 234 3.62 17.35 -1.65
C SER A 234 3.85 16.06 -0.86
N PRO A 235 5.03 15.41 -0.97
CA PRO A 235 5.36 14.22 -0.19
C PRO A 235 5.05 14.35 1.32
N ASN A 236 5.37 15.50 1.92
CA ASN A 236 5.31 15.72 3.37
C ASN A 236 4.27 16.76 3.83
N LYS A 237 3.47 17.33 2.93
CA LYS A 237 2.49 18.37 3.26
C LYS A 237 1.25 18.29 2.37
N ILE A 238 0.09 18.55 2.96
CA ILE A 238 -1.14 18.82 2.21
C ILE A 238 -1.61 20.26 2.45
N LEU A 239 -2.23 20.85 1.43
CA LEU A 239 -2.84 22.17 1.47
C LEU A 239 -4.29 22.06 1.02
N LYS A 240 -5.23 22.25 1.97
CA LYS A 240 -6.66 22.30 1.68
C LYS A 240 -7.03 23.70 1.21
N ILE A 241 -7.61 23.78 0.02
CA ILE A 241 -8.01 25.03 -0.63
C ILE A 241 -9.54 25.10 -0.64
N ASN A 242 -10.07 26.24 -0.22
CA ASN A 242 -11.48 26.58 -0.31
C ASN A 242 -11.66 28.02 -0.81
N ASN A 243 -12.90 28.46 -0.93
CA ASN A 243 -13.26 29.80 -1.41
C ASN A 243 -12.79 30.96 -0.52
N LYS A 244 -12.26 30.69 0.68
CA LYS A 244 -11.67 31.67 1.60
C LYS A 244 -10.14 31.59 1.67
N SER A 245 -9.52 30.70 0.89
CA SER A 245 -8.08 30.51 0.89
C SER A 245 -7.38 31.56 0.02
N SER A 246 -6.42 32.29 0.58
CA SER A 246 -5.42 33.06 -0.17
C SER A 246 -4.08 32.32 -0.08
N ILE A 247 -3.48 32.00 -1.22
CA ILE A 247 -2.28 31.15 -1.30
C ILE A 247 -1.22 31.87 -2.15
N ILE A 248 0.00 31.89 -1.65
CA ILE A 248 1.16 32.41 -2.37
C ILE A 248 1.70 31.29 -3.25
N VAL A 249 1.71 31.51 -4.57
CA VAL A 249 2.33 30.63 -5.57
C VAL A 249 3.60 31.32 -6.05
N GLY A 250 4.75 30.70 -5.82
CA GLY A 250 6.03 31.28 -6.24
C GLY A 250 6.20 31.23 -7.76
N GLU A 251 6.37 32.38 -8.39
CA GLU A 251 6.57 32.51 -9.85
C GLU A 251 8.03 32.40 -10.29
N ARG A 252 9.00 32.49 -9.36
CA ARG A 252 10.43 32.61 -9.68
C ARG A 252 11.04 31.46 -10.48
N LEU A 253 10.39 30.28 -10.52
CA LEU A 253 10.78 29.19 -11.41
C LEU A 253 10.23 29.43 -12.83
N ASN A 254 10.45 30.64 -13.34
CA ASN A 254 10.02 31.10 -14.65
C ASN A 254 11.22 31.78 -15.34
N PRO A 255 11.76 31.21 -16.43
CA PRO A 255 12.86 31.83 -17.15
C PRO A 255 12.47 33.15 -17.84
N SER A 256 11.16 33.47 -17.96
CA SER A 256 10.71 34.73 -18.56
C SER A 256 10.69 35.92 -17.60
N GLY A 257 10.93 35.71 -16.29
CA GLY A 257 10.58 36.69 -15.24
C GLY A 257 9.16 36.46 -14.78
#